data_AF-A0A5M3MZG5-F1
#
_entry.id   AF-A0A5M3MZG5-F1
#
_cell.length_a   1.000
_cell.length_b   1.000
_cell.length_c   1.000
_cell.angle_alpha   90.00
_cell.angle_beta   90.00
_cell.angle_gamma   90.00
#
_symmetry.space_group_name_H-M   'P 1'
#
loop_
_entity.id
_entity.type
_entity.pdbx_description
1 polymer ?
#
loop_
_entity_poly.entity_id
_entity_poly.type
_entity_poly.pdbx_seq_one_letter_code
_entity_poly.pdbx_strand_id
1 'polypeptide(L)'
;MALQQLVNILPHAVTEALQKAADSPYSSYGNTNGSASLADIGTVFKIVEDLSALICTLDAAVAMLTSCKVHLVQSRADHSRFVSALWRLPVEIMAEIFQLSVPHQIRRGAILDGLRGRGPALNVAQVCRHWRSVALATPSLWEVVRIRVPVKIYSSDVMDSIDLYESELELLSRGSPAPFYLVSTVNMEGLRFAPKANSIPIPCNDTSFVERLESCWGLDVGSVVFSTYKPMFAAMKNLRRLMTMTSGLNSFDVSPYPLLTHLSMHVSYTSRTMLSDWFSSVRCYHLTTLIMLVGAREDDSQFEVDITRLVQSFPRLEHLYMEIPGLELTPPNVAFSHPTLKTLSIACTNGPDTAYELSTLGSLFALATFPSLSELILHDESAFTVYFTPYRTGMENQHDR
;
A
#
# COMPACT_ATOMS: atom_id res chain seq x y z
N MET A 1 -41.48 1.65 -25.63
CA MET A 1 -42.31 1.63 -26.86
C MET A 1 -43.74 2.08 -26.60
N ALA A 2 -44.47 1.51 -25.62
CA ALA A 2 -45.88 1.84 -25.36
C ALA A 2 -46.16 3.33 -25.04
N LEU A 3 -45.32 3.99 -24.23
CA LEU A 3 -45.49 5.41 -23.87
C LEU A 3 -45.33 6.35 -25.07
N GLN A 4 -44.39 6.04 -25.98
CA GLN A 4 -44.18 6.83 -27.19
C GLN A 4 -45.38 6.73 -28.16
N GLN A 5 -45.99 5.54 -28.25
CA GLN A 5 -47.21 5.34 -29.03
C GLN A 5 -48.39 6.12 -28.44
N LEU A 6 -48.53 6.14 -27.11
CA LEU A 6 -49.53 6.95 -26.40
C LEU A 6 -49.36 8.44 -26.69
N VAL A 7 -48.12 8.96 -26.63
CA VAL A 7 -47.80 10.36 -26.94
C VAL A 7 -48.17 10.73 -28.38
N ASN A 8 -48.08 9.78 -29.32
CA ASN A 8 -48.45 10.02 -30.72
C ASN A 8 -49.96 9.93 -30.96
N ILE A 9 -50.68 9.10 -30.21
CA ILE A 9 -52.13 8.86 -30.41
C ILE A 9 -52.99 9.92 -29.70
N LEU A 10 -52.58 10.35 -28.51
CA LEU A 10 -53.34 11.29 -27.67
C LEU A 10 -53.71 12.60 -28.39
N PRO A 11 -52.78 13.31 -29.07
CA PRO A 11 -53.10 14.56 -29.76
C PRO A 11 -54.15 14.36 -30.85
N HIS A 12 -54.09 13.26 -31.59
CA HIS A 12 -55.05 12.96 -32.65
C HIS A 12 -56.45 12.67 -32.08
N ALA A 13 -56.54 11.83 -31.04
CA ALA A 13 -57.81 11.52 -30.39
C ALA A 13 -58.47 12.77 -29.76
N VAL A 14 -57.66 13.64 -29.13
CA VAL A 14 -58.15 14.92 -28.57
C VAL A 14 -58.61 15.86 -29.68
N THR A 15 -57.86 15.98 -30.76
CA THR A 15 -58.22 16.84 -31.90
C THR A 15 -59.51 16.36 -32.57
N GLU A 16 -59.66 15.05 -32.77
CA GLU A 16 -60.87 14.45 -33.34
C GLU A 16 -62.09 14.69 -32.45
N ALA A 17 -61.95 14.52 -31.13
CA ALA A 17 -63.03 14.77 -30.19
C ALA A 17 -63.43 16.25 -30.12
N LEU A 18 -62.46 17.17 -30.15
CA LEU A 18 -62.71 18.61 -30.22
C LEU A 18 -63.38 19.01 -31.53
N GLN A 19 -62.94 18.44 -32.65
CA GLN A 19 -63.54 18.68 -33.96
C GLN A 19 -65.00 18.21 -33.99
N LYS A 20 -65.29 17.01 -33.47
CA LYS A 20 -66.65 16.47 -33.36
C LYS A 20 -67.57 17.34 -32.49
N ALA A 21 -67.03 17.95 -31.44
CA ALA A 21 -67.76 18.90 -30.61
C ALA A 21 -68.02 20.23 -31.34
N ALA A 22 -67.04 20.73 -32.11
CA ALA A 22 -67.14 21.96 -32.90
C ALA A 22 -68.12 21.83 -34.07
N ASP A 23 -68.16 20.65 -34.71
CA ASP A 23 -69.06 20.34 -35.84
C ASP A 23 -70.51 20.04 -35.41
N SER A 24 -70.82 20.18 -34.12
CA SER A 24 -72.19 20.08 -33.62
C SER A 24 -73.10 21.08 -34.35
N PRO A 25 -74.31 20.66 -34.81
CA PRO A 25 -75.26 21.58 -35.45
C PRO A 25 -75.72 22.72 -34.55
N TYR A 26 -75.40 22.65 -33.25
CA TYR A 26 -75.70 23.67 -32.26
C TYR A 26 -74.53 24.63 -31.96
N SER A 27 -73.35 24.45 -32.59
CA SER A 27 -72.16 25.28 -32.32
C SER A 27 -72.37 26.77 -32.64
N SER A 28 -73.20 27.07 -33.66
CA SER A 28 -73.59 28.43 -34.04
C SER A 28 -74.40 29.17 -32.96
N TYR A 29 -75.08 28.43 -32.07
CA TYR A 29 -75.87 29.00 -30.98
C TYR A 29 -75.05 29.25 -29.71
N GLY A 30 -73.81 28.74 -29.62
CA GLY A 30 -72.98 28.80 -28.40
C GLY A 30 -72.69 30.21 -27.87
N ASN A 31 -72.80 31.23 -28.72
CA ASN A 31 -72.62 32.64 -28.37
C ASN A 31 -73.92 33.48 -28.44
N THR A 32 -75.07 32.83 -28.55
CA THR A 32 -76.37 33.49 -28.66
C THR A 32 -77.25 33.12 -27.46
N ASN A 33 -78.13 34.03 -27.04
CA ASN A 33 -79.15 33.72 -26.03
C ASN A 33 -80.33 32.91 -26.60
N GLY A 34 -80.16 32.27 -27.77
CA GLY A 34 -81.19 31.48 -28.41
C GLY A 34 -81.43 30.18 -27.65
N SER A 35 -82.67 29.95 -27.21
CA SER A 35 -83.07 28.66 -26.65
C SER A 35 -83.24 27.63 -27.78
N ALA A 36 -82.69 26.43 -27.59
CA ALA A 36 -82.95 25.31 -28.49
C ALA A 36 -84.46 25.04 -28.61
N SER A 37 -84.92 24.62 -29.80
CA SER A 37 -86.33 24.28 -29.98
C SER A 37 -86.71 23.09 -29.08
N LEU A 38 -87.97 23.01 -28.65
CA LEU A 38 -88.47 21.88 -27.84
C LEU A 38 -88.20 20.51 -28.47
N ALA A 39 -88.12 20.43 -29.80
CA ALA A 39 -87.80 19.20 -30.53
C ALA A 39 -86.30 18.81 -30.45
N ASP A 40 -85.40 19.79 -30.23
CA ASP A 40 -83.94 19.63 -30.21
C ASP A 40 -83.37 19.39 -28.81
N ILE A 41 -84.12 19.72 -27.75
CA ILE A 41 -83.67 19.64 -26.35
C ILE A 41 -83.08 18.26 -26.02
N GLY A 42 -83.71 17.17 -26.48
CA GLY A 42 -83.21 15.82 -26.25
C GLY A 42 -81.83 15.55 -26.88
N THR A 43 -81.59 16.09 -28.07
CA THR A 43 -80.29 15.98 -28.77
C THR A 43 -79.21 16.79 -28.05
N VAL A 44 -79.54 18.00 -27.57
CA VAL A 44 -78.60 18.84 -26.81
C VAL A 44 -78.22 18.16 -25.49
N PHE A 45 -79.19 17.61 -24.75
CA PHE A 45 -78.90 16.85 -23.52
C PHE A 45 -77.95 15.69 -23.78
N LYS A 46 -78.17 14.92 -24.86
CA LYS A 46 -77.29 13.82 -25.24
C LYS A 46 -75.87 14.29 -25.55
N ILE A 47 -75.70 15.40 -26.28
CA ILE A 47 -74.38 15.97 -26.57
C ILE A 47 -73.67 16.41 -25.28
N VAL A 48 -74.40 17.04 -24.35
CA VAL A 48 -73.84 17.44 -23.05
C VAL A 48 -73.43 16.22 -22.23
N GLU A 49 -74.23 15.15 -22.24
CA GLU A 49 -73.90 13.88 -21.58
C GLU A 49 -72.65 13.23 -22.19
N ASP A 50 -72.57 13.16 -23.53
CA ASP A 50 -71.41 12.64 -24.26
C ASP A 50 -70.13 13.44 -23.97
N LEU A 51 -70.22 14.78 -23.96
CA LEU A 51 -69.10 15.66 -23.62
C LEU A 51 -68.68 15.52 -22.15
N SER A 52 -69.65 15.38 -21.23
CA SER A 52 -69.37 15.15 -19.82
C SER A 52 -68.65 13.81 -19.61
N ALA A 53 -69.07 12.76 -20.31
CA ALA A 53 -68.41 11.46 -20.30
C ALA A 53 -66.98 11.54 -20.87
N LEU A 54 -66.77 12.34 -21.92
CA LEU A 54 -65.44 12.58 -22.48
C LEU A 54 -64.53 13.34 -21.50
N ILE A 55 -65.03 14.38 -20.84
CA ILE A 55 -64.29 15.14 -19.81
C ILE A 55 -63.87 14.20 -18.68
N CYS A 56 -64.80 13.40 -18.15
CA CYS A 56 -64.49 12.39 -17.13
C CYS A 56 -63.41 11.39 -17.59
N THR A 57 -63.42 10.99 -18.86
CA THR A 57 -62.41 10.09 -19.43
C THR A 57 -61.03 10.77 -19.53
N LEU A 58 -60.98 12.05 -19.92
CA LEU A 58 -59.75 12.84 -19.96
C LEU A 58 -59.16 13.04 -18.56
N ASP A 59 -60.00 13.36 -17.58
CA ASP A 59 -59.56 13.53 -16.18
C ASP A 59 -58.97 12.23 -15.63
N ALA A 60 -59.60 11.08 -15.90
CA ALA A 60 -59.08 9.77 -15.54
C ALA A 60 -57.72 9.49 -16.20
N ALA A 61 -57.56 9.81 -17.50
CA ALA A 61 -56.31 9.65 -18.21
C ALA A 61 -55.19 10.56 -17.64
N VAL A 62 -55.50 11.82 -17.31
CA VAL A 62 -54.56 12.75 -16.67
C VAL A 62 -54.14 12.25 -15.29
N ALA A 63 -55.08 11.72 -14.50
CA ALA A 63 -54.77 11.14 -13.19
C ALA A 63 -53.83 9.92 -13.32
N MET A 64 -54.09 9.02 -14.28
CA MET A 64 -53.23 7.87 -14.57
C MET A 64 -51.82 8.29 -15.03
N LEU A 65 -51.72 9.26 -15.94
CA LEU A 65 -50.43 9.77 -16.41
C LEU A 65 -49.64 10.47 -15.29
N THR A 66 -50.32 11.21 -14.43
CA THR A 66 -49.71 11.87 -13.27
C THR A 66 -49.17 10.84 -12.28
N SER A 67 -49.96 9.80 -11.97
CA SER A 67 -49.51 8.67 -11.16
C SER A 67 -48.30 7.96 -11.78
N CYS A 68 -48.34 7.69 -13.08
CA CYS A 68 -47.23 7.09 -13.82
C CYS A 68 -45.95 7.95 -13.74
N LYS A 69 -46.06 9.28 -13.90
CA LYS A 69 -44.95 10.22 -13.75
C LYS A 69 -44.34 10.15 -12.34
N VAL A 70 -45.16 10.14 -11.30
CA VAL A 70 -44.69 10.01 -9.91
C VAL A 70 -43.90 8.71 -9.72
N HIS A 71 -44.43 7.58 -10.22
CA HIS A 71 -43.73 6.30 -10.16
C HIS A 71 -42.41 6.30 -10.93
N LEU A 72 -42.35 6.94 -12.12
CA LEU A 72 -41.11 7.05 -12.89
C LEU A 72 -40.07 7.94 -12.20
N VAL A 73 -40.48 9.05 -11.58
CA VAL A 73 -39.59 9.93 -10.81
C VAL A 73 -39.05 9.20 -9.59
N GLN A 74 -39.91 8.49 -8.84
CA GLN A 74 -39.50 7.70 -7.69
C GLN A 74 -38.55 6.57 -8.11
N SER A 75 -38.89 5.82 -9.16
CA SER A 75 -38.04 4.78 -9.72
C SER A 75 -36.68 5.35 -10.15
N ARG A 76 -36.63 6.50 -10.83
CA ARG A 76 -35.37 7.17 -11.17
C ARG A 76 -34.56 7.51 -9.93
N ALA A 77 -35.19 8.04 -8.88
CA ALA A 77 -34.51 8.37 -7.63
C ALA A 77 -33.93 7.12 -6.95
N ASP A 78 -34.72 6.05 -6.84
CA ASP A 78 -34.30 4.77 -6.27
C ASP A 78 -33.16 4.15 -7.10
N HIS A 79 -33.25 4.21 -8.42
CA HIS A 79 -32.18 3.72 -9.29
C HIS A 79 -30.92 4.59 -9.25
N SER A 80 -31.07 5.91 -9.04
CA SER A 80 -29.93 6.82 -8.88
C SER A 80 -29.17 6.61 -7.57
N ARG A 81 -29.78 5.98 -6.56
CA ARG A 81 -29.09 5.56 -5.33
C ARG A 81 -28.16 4.37 -5.59
N PHE A 82 -28.45 3.53 -6.59
CA PHE A 82 -27.55 2.47 -7.03
C PHE A 82 -26.36 2.99 -7.85
N VAL A 83 -26.45 4.21 -8.39
CA VAL A 83 -25.25 4.96 -8.79
C VAL A 83 -24.57 5.41 -7.51
N SER A 84 -23.82 4.48 -6.93
CA SER A 84 -23.17 4.59 -5.62
C SER A 84 -22.54 5.96 -5.44
N ALA A 85 -22.62 6.53 -4.23
CA ALA A 85 -21.94 7.77 -3.86
C ALA A 85 -20.46 7.78 -4.27
N LEU A 86 -19.85 6.60 -4.38
CA LEU A 86 -18.50 6.38 -4.88
C LEU A 86 -18.26 6.88 -6.31
N TRP A 87 -19.27 6.93 -7.18
CA TRP A 87 -19.15 7.48 -8.54
C TRP A 87 -19.18 9.01 -8.58
N ARG A 88 -19.58 9.65 -7.47
CA ARG A 88 -19.61 11.11 -7.35
C ARG A 88 -18.31 11.66 -6.75
N LEU A 89 -17.44 10.78 -6.23
CA LEU A 89 -16.15 11.21 -5.71
C LEU A 89 -15.24 11.58 -6.87
N PRO A 90 -14.62 12.77 -6.82
CA PRO A 90 -13.51 13.08 -7.71
C PRO A 90 -12.43 12.00 -7.63
N VAL A 91 -11.74 11.76 -8.74
CA VAL A 91 -10.70 10.72 -8.83
C VAL A 91 -9.59 10.93 -7.81
N GLU A 92 -9.28 12.19 -7.49
CA GLU A 92 -8.27 12.60 -6.53
C GLU A 92 -8.65 12.17 -5.11
N ILE A 93 -9.91 12.38 -4.72
CA ILE A 93 -10.43 11.97 -3.40
C ILE A 93 -10.44 10.45 -3.30
N MET A 94 -10.78 9.76 -4.38
CA MET A 94 -10.75 8.30 -4.41
C MET A 94 -9.31 7.76 -4.30
N ALA A 95 -8.35 8.38 -4.99
CA ALA A 95 -6.93 8.04 -4.87
C ALA A 95 -6.41 8.28 -3.45
N GLU A 96 -6.79 9.39 -2.81
CA GLU A 96 -6.43 9.69 -1.42
C GLU A 96 -7.01 8.66 -0.45
N ILE A 97 -8.29 8.29 -0.60
CA ILE A 97 -8.92 7.21 0.18
C ILE A 97 -8.14 5.90 0.01
N PHE A 98 -7.78 5.55 -1.23
CA PHE A 98 -7.00 4.33 -1.48
C PHE A 98 -5.66 4.38 -0.78
N GLN A 99 -4.94 5.51 -0.88
CA GLN A 99 -3.67 5.68 -0.18
C GLN A 99 -3.87 5.51 1.33
N LEU A 100 -4.84 6.19 1.94
CA LEU A 100 -5.12 6.15 3.38
C LEU A 100 -5.58 4.76 3.86
N SER A 101 -6.19 3.97 2.97
CA SER A 101 -6.58 2.58 3.26
C SER A 101 -5.40 1.60 3.29
N VAL A 102 -4.23 1.99 2.76
CA VAL A 102 -2.99 1.20 2.90
C VAL A 102 -2.52 1.32 4.35
N PRO A 103 -2.41 0.21 5.11
CA PRO A 103 -2.00 0.23 6.50
C PRO A 103 -0.70 1.01 6.72
N HIS A 104 -0.69 1.86 7.74
CA HIS A 104 0.45 2.72 8.09
C HIS A 104 1.77 1.94 8.29
N GLN A 105 1.68 0.68 8.71
CA GLN A 105 2.82 -0.21 8.86
C GLN A 105 3.50 -0.54 7.52
N ILE A 106 2.73 -0.67 6.44
CA ILE A 106 3.28 -0.84 5.08
C ILE A 106 4.00 0.43 4.63
N ARG A 107 3.46 1.62 4.97
CA ARG A 107 4.07 2.91 4.65
C ARG A 107 5.41 3.14 5.37
N ARG A 108 5.57 2.60 6.58
CA ARG A 108 6.82 2.71 7.37
C ARG A 108 7.77 1.52 7.17
N GLY A 109 7.46 0.60 6.26
CA GLY A 109 8.30 -0.58 6.01
C GLY A 109 8.36 -1.55 7.19
N ALA A 110 7.38 -1.53 8.11
CA ALA A 110 7.24 -2.56 9.13
C ALA A 110 6.55 -3.77 8.51
N ILE A 111 7.28 -4.89 8.44
CA ILE A 111 6.82 -6.16 7.91
C ILE A 111 5.79 -6.75 8.88
N LEU A 112 4.51 -6.69 8.52
CA LEU A 112 3.51 -7.59 9.09
C LEU A 112 3.31 -8.76 8.14
N ASP A 113 3.82 -9.93 8.53
CA ASP A 113 3.57 -11.24 7.89
C ASP A 113 2.09 -11.66 7.94
N GLY A 114 1.23 -10.90 8.62
CA GLY A 114 -0.19 -11.22 8.81
C GLY A 114 -1.11 -10.94 7.62
N LEU A 115 -0.69 -10.14 6.64
CA LEU A 115 -1.51 -9.90 5.44
C LEU A 115 -1.28 -11.00 4.41
N ARG A 116 -1.79 -12.20 4.71
CA ARG A 116 -2.00 -13.28 3.73
C ARG A 116 -3.03 -12.81 2.69
N GLY A 117 -2.59 -12.06 1.68
CA GLY A 117 -3.44 -11.53 0.63
C GLY A 117 -2.67 -10.72 -0.41
N ARG A 118 -3.25 -10.56 -1.59
CA ARG A 118 -2.82 -9.53 -2.56
C ARG A 118 -2.86 -8.19 -1.79
N GLY A 119 -1.77 -7.42 -1.75
CA GLY A 119 -1.67 -6.24 -0.87
C GLY A 119 -2.86 -5.28 -0.97
N PRO A 120 -3.08 -4.37 0.00
CA PRO A 120 -4.27 -3.51 0.06
C PRO A 120 -4.57 -2.72 -1.23
N ALA A 121 -3.52 -2.33 -1.97
CA ALA A 121 -3.66 -1.71 -3.30
C ALA A 121 -4.34 -2.64 -4.33
N LEU A 122 -4.09 -3.95 -4.28
CA LEU A 122 -4.73 -4.93 -5.14
C LEU A 122 -6.19 -5.20 -4.71
N ASN A 123 -6.53 -5.04 -3.44
CA ASN A 123 -7.91 -5.21 -2.97
C ASN A 123 -8.84 -4.12 -3.52
N VAL A 124 -8.40 -2.84 -3.49
CA VAL A 124 -9.21 -1.74 -4.05
C VAL A 124 -9.36 -1.85 -5.56
N ALA A 125 -8.33 -2.35 -6.27
CA ALA A 125 -8.38 -2.57 -7.72
C ALA A 125 -9.32 -3.72 -8.15
N GLN A 126 -9.83 -4.52 -7.22
CA GLN A 126 -10.74 -5.64 -7.52
C GLN A 126 -12.23 -5.29 -7.41
N VAL A 127 -12.59 -4.15 -6.80
CA VAL A 127 -13.98 -3.79 -6.49
C VAL A 127 -14.83 -3.56 -7.74
N CYS A 128 -14.45 -2.61 -8.59
CA CYS A 128 -15.17 -2.31 -9.84
C CYS A 128 -14.21 -1.73 -10.89
N ARG A 129 -14.69 -1.58 -12.14
CA ARG A 129 -13.87 -1.03 -13.25
C ARG A 129 -13.36 0.38 -12.95
N HIS A 130 -14.19 1.23 -12.34
CA HIS A 130 -13.81 2.60 -12.01
C HIS A 130 -12.70 2.63 -10.94
N TRP A 131 -12.88 1.91 -9.83
CA TRP A 131 -11.87 1.80 -8.77
C TRP A 131 -10.54 1.24 -9.29
N ARG A 132 -10.61 0.22 -10.15
CA ARG A 132 -9.42 -0.29 -10.84
C ARG A 132 -8.72 0.80 -11.63
N SER A 133 -9.45 1.54 -12.47
CA SER A 133 -8.87 2.63 -13.26
C SER A 133 -8.17 3.67 -12.38
N VAL A 134 -8.80 4.06 -11.26
CA VAL A 134 -8.20 5.02 -10.31
C VAL A 134 -6.97 4.45 -9.63
N ALA A 135 -7.03 3.21 -9.14
CA ALA A 135 -5.90 2.57 -8.47
C ALA A 135 -4.70 2.38 -9.42
N LEU A 136 -4.95 1.96 -10.66
CA LEU A 136 -3.92 1.82 -11.68
C LEU A 136 -3.28 3.16 -12.08
N ALA A 137 -4.07 4.24 -12.07
CA ALA A 137 -3.60 5.60 -12.36
C ALA A 137 -2.95 6.30 -11.14
N THR A 138 -2.79 5.63 -10.00
CA THR A 138 -2.21 6.20 -8.79
C THR A 138 -0.88 5.50 -8.44
N PRO A 139 0.28 5.99 -8.95
CA PRO A 139 1.60 5.38 -8.73
C PRO A 139 1.95 5.12 -7.26
N SER A 140 1.55 6.01 -6.35
CA SER A 140 1.88 5.90 -4.92
C SER A 140 1.27 4.66 -4.23
N LEU A 141 0.24 4.03 -4.82
CA LEU A 141 -0.27 2.75 -4.34
C LEU A 141 0.68 1.58 -4.61
N TRP A 142 1.61 1.76 -5.55
CA TRP A 142 2.58 0.77 -6.00
C TRP A 142 4.01 1.07 -5.50
N GLU A 143 4.17 2.06 -4.62
CA GLU A 143 5.45 2.42 -3.99
C GLU A 143 6.06 1.26 -3.20
N VAL A 144 5.28 0.28 -2.73
CA VAL A 144 5.82 -0.89 -2.02
C VAL A 144 5.46 -2.16 -2.78
N VAL A 145 6.44 -2.73 -3.49
CA VAL A 145 6.32 -3.97 -4.23
C VAL A 145 6.81 -5.12 -3.36
N ARG A 146 5.94 -6.09 -3.10
CA ARG A 146 6.31 -7.33 -2.39
C ARG A 146 6.56 -8.44 -3.39
N ILE A 147 7.72 -9.07 -3.31
CA ILE A 147 8.06 -10.25 -4.10
C ILE A 147 8.29 -11.45 -3.18
N ARG A 148 7.81 -12.62 -3.60
CA ARG A 148 8.06 -13.88 -2.90
C ARG A 148 9.17 -14.61 -3.61
N VAL A 149 10.31 -14.75 -2.93
CA VAL A 149 11.46 -15.41 -3.53
C VAL A 149 11.52 -16.84 -3.00
N PRO A 150 11.42 -17.86 -3.87
CA PRO A 150 11.62 -19.24 -3.46
C PRO A 150 13.10 -19.44 -3.11
N VAL A 151 13.37 -19.98 -1.93
CA VAL A 151 14.72 -20.32 -1.50
C VAL A 151 14.90 -21.83 -1.61
N LYS A 152 15.74 -22.27 -2.55
CA LYS A 152 16.19 -23.67 -2.61
C LYS A 152 17.38 -23.82 -1.67
N ILE A 153 17.18 -24.38 -0.48
CA ILE A 153 18.21 -24.48 0.57
C ILE A 153 19.33 -25.47 0.22
N TYR A 154 19.16 -26.34 -0.78
CA TYR A 154 19.96 -27.57 -0.90
C TYR A 154 20.79 -27.74 -2.19
N SER A 155 20.84 -26.78 -3.11
CA SER A 155 21.74 -26.88 -4.26
C SER A 155 22.82 -25.82 -4.18
N SER A 156 24.08 -26.24 -4.15
CA SER A 156 25.26 -25.39 -4.37
C SER A 156 25.28 -24.73 -5.75
N ASP A 157 24.32 -25.05 -6.62
CA ASP A 157 24.18 -24.46 -7.92
C ASP A 157 23.81 -22.98 -7.78
N VAL A 158 24.66 -22.14 -8.37
CA VAL A 158 24.43 -20.71 -8.52
C VAL A 158 23.05 -20.53 -9.16
N MET A 159 22.13 -19.89 -8.44
CA MET A 159 20.81 -19.59 -8.97
C MET A 159 20.95 -18.45 -9.98
N ASP A 160 21.06 -18.81 -11.25
CA ASP A 160 21.12 -17.84 -12.36
C ASP A 160 19.77 -17.19 -12.67
N SER A 161 18.70 -17.57 -11.97
CA SER A 161 17.37 -17.00 -12.15
C SER A 161 16.56 -16.88 -10.86
N ILE A 162 15.63 -15.92 -10.86
CA ILE A 162 14.62 -15.70 -9.83
C ILE A 162 13.24 -16.05 -10.39
N ASP A 163 12.51 -16.92 -9.71
CA ASP A 163 11.14 -17.28 -10.10
C ASP A 163 10.16 -16.24 -9.55
N LEU A 164 9.53 -15.46 -10.44
CA LEU A 164 8.49 -14.47 -10.07
C LEU A 164 7.14 -14.81 -10.69
N TYR A 165 6.05 -14.38 -10.06
CA TYR A 165 4.72 -14.46 -10.68
C TYR A 165 4.51 -13.31 -11.67
N GLU A 166 3.69 -13.53 -12.68
CA GLU A 166 3.31 -12.49 -13.65
C GLU A 166 2.76 -11.22 -12.97
N SER A 167 2.00 -11.38 -11.89
CA SER A 167 1.51 -10.24 -11.10
C SER A 167 2.61 -9.44 -10.40
N GLU A 168 3.72 -10.09 -10.00
CA GLU A 168 4.86 -9.39 -9.38
C GLU A 168 5.64 -8.60 -10.44
N LEU A 169 5.82 -9.18 -11.63
CA LEU A 169 6.38 -8.50 -12.78
C LEU A 169 5.55 -7.29 -13.21
N GLU A 170 4.21 -7.43 -13.23
CA GLU A 170 3.29 -6.34 -13.53
C GLU A 170 3.41 -5.20 -12.49
N LEU A 171 3.54 -5.53 -11.21
CA LEU A 171 3.74 -4.54 -10.14
C LEU A 171 5.08 -3.80 -10.29
N LEU A 172 6.17 -4.51 -10.61
CA LEU A 172 7.48 -3.89 -10.85
C LEU A 172 7.44 -2.95 -12.07
N SER A 173 6.75 -3.35 -13.14
CA SER A 173 6.56 -2.49 -14.32
C SER A 173 5.77 -1.22 -14.01
N ARG A 174 4.85 -1.27 -13.03
CA ARG A 174 4.04 -0.12 -12.62
C ARG A 174 4.75 0.83 -11.66
N GLY A 175 5.69 0.31 -10.87
CA GLY A 175 6.55 1.14 -10.04
C GLY A 175 7.36 2.12 -10.89
N SER A 176 7.92 1.66 -12.02
CA SER A 176 8.64 2.51 -12.96
C SER A 176 7.70 3.46 -13.72
N PRO A 177 7.99 4.78 -13.81
CA PRO A 177 9.27 5.47 -13.55
C PRO A 177 9.40 6.08 -12.14
N ALA A 178 8.44 5.86 -11.25
CA ALA A 178 8.49 6.41 -9.90
C ALA A 178 9.43 5.60 -8.99
N PRO A 179 10.01 6.23 -7.97
CA PRO A 179 10.66 5.51 -6.88
C PRO A 179 9.73 4.48 -6.23
N PHE A 180 10.23 3.27 -6.04
CA PHE A 180 9.53 2.24 -5.26
C PHE A 180 10.47 1.52 -4.30
N TYR A 181 9.86 0.78 -3.38
CA TYR A 181 10.47 -0.02 -2.34
C TYR A 181 10.17 -1.49 -2.63
N LEU A 182 11.22 -2.29 -2.74
CA LEU A 182 11.10 -3.73 -2.88
C LEU A 182 11.18 -4.40 -1.52
N VAL A 183 10.21 -5.24 -1.21
CA VAL A 183 10.22 -6.09 -0.01
C VAL A 183 10.21 -7.55 -0.47
N SER A 184 11.28 -8.26 -0.15
CA SER A 184 11.44 -9.67 -0.45
C SER A 184 11.11 -10.49 0.79
N THR A 185 10.08 -11.33 0.66
CA THR A 185 9.72 -12.31 1.69
C THR A 185 10.20 -13.69 1.28
N VAL A 186 10.86 -14.39 2.21
CA VAL A 186 11.24 -15.79 2.00
C VAL A 186 9.97 -16.64 2.03
N ASN A 187 9.73 -17.38 0.95
CA ASN A 187 8.65 -18.35 0.94
C ASN A 187 9.08 -19.66 1.63
N MET A 188 8.96 -19.71 2.96
CA MET A 188 9.28 -20.93 3.73
C MET A 188 8.35 -22.11 3.38
N GLU A 189 7.13 -21.85 2.88
CA GLU A 189 6.24 -22.91 2.39
C GLU A 189 6.83 -23.60 1.14
N GLY A 190 7.62 -22.89 0.34
CA GLY A 190 8.30 -23.40 -0.85
C GLY A 190 9.35 -24.48 -0.57
N LEU A 191 9.79 -24.65 0.69
CA LEU A 191 10.66 -25.77 1.08
C LEU A 191 9.97 -27.13 0.93
N ARG A 192 8.63 -27.16 0.89
CA ARG A 192 7.85 -28.39 0.77
C ARG A 192 7.11 -28.53 -0.57
N PHE A 193 7.03 -27.47 -1.37
CA PHE A 193 6.24 -27.46 -2.59
C PHE A 193 7.11 -27.04 -3.79
N ALA A 194 7.08 -27.87 -4.84
CA ALA A 194 7.65 -27.53 -6.13
C ALA A 194 7.18 -26.12 -6.59
N PRO A 195 7.98 -25.39 -7.39
CA PRO A 195 7.56 -24.11 -7.94
C PRO A 195 6.14 -24.24 -8.51
N LYS A 196 5.25 -23.33 -8.10
CA LYS A 196 3.86 -23.36 -8.56
C LYS A 196 3.86 -23.22 -10.08
N ALA A 197 2.93 -23.87 -10.76
CA ALA A 197 2.84 -23.98 -12.23
C ALA A 197 2.82 -22.65 -13.03
N ASN A 198 2.85 -21.49 -12.37
CA ASN A 198 2.72 -20.16 -12.97
C ASN A 198 3.85 -19.19 -12.59
N SER A 199 4.97 -19.66 -12.02
CA SER A 199 6.16 -18.81 -11.86
C SER A 199 6.95 -18.74 -13.17
N ILE A 200 7.47 -17.56 -13.47
CA ILE A 200 8.31 -17.27 -14.64
C ILE A 200 9.75 -17.14 -14.13
N PRO A 201 10.68 -18.02 -14.56
CA PRO A 201 12.09 -17.87 -14.23
C PRO A 201 12.66 -16.67 -14.98
N ILE A 202 13.18 -15.70 -14.25
CA ILE A 202 13.81 -14.50 -14.79
C ILE A 202 15.31 -14.62 -14.55
N PRO A 203 16.14 -14.64 -15.60
CA PRO A 203 17.58 -14.63 -15.43
C PRO A 203 18.05 -13.44 -14.58
N CYS A 204 18.97 -13.65 -13.65
CA CYS A 204 19.54 -12.60 -12.80
C CYS A 204 20.28 -11.52 -13.61
N ASN A 205 20.65 -11.83 -14.86
CA ASN A 205 21.27 -10.95 -15.83
C ASN A 205 20.28 -10.41 -16.89
N ASP A 206 18.97 -10.62 -16.73
CA ASP A 206 17.95 -10.06 -17.62
C ASP A 206 17.99 -8.53 -17.54
N THR A 207 18.37 -7.88 -18.65
CA THR A 207 18.55 -6.42 -18.70
C THR A 207 17.25 -5.68 -18.43
N SER A 208 16.12 -6.19 -18.94
CA SER A 208 14.81 -5.55 -18.75
C SER A 208 14.34 -5.58 -17.31
N PHE A 209 14.71 -6.63 -16.57
CA PHE A 209 14.44 -6.75 -15.15
C PHE A 209 15.37 -5.86 -14.34
N VAL A 210 16.67 -5.87 -14.65
CA VAL A 210 17.67 -5.02 -14.01
C VAL A 210 17.33 -3.53 -14.15
N GLU A 211 16.94 -3.07 -15.35
CA GLU A 211 16.50 -1.69 -15.60
C GLU A 211 15.30 -1.29 -14.71
N ARG A 212 14.37 -2.22 -14.43
CA ARG A 212 13.26 -1.95 -13.50
C ARG A 212 13.76 -1.81 -12.06
N LEU A 213 14.74 -2.61 -11.66
CA LEU A 213 15.34 -2.54 -10.32
C LEU A 213 16.18 -1.27 -10.12
N GLU A 214 16.70 -0.64 -11.18
CA GLU A 214 17.42 0.63 -11.06
C GLU A 214 16.54 1.76 -10.50
N SER A 215 15.22 1.70 -10.67
CA SER A 215 14.27 2.68 -10.09
C SER A 215 13.95 2.41 -8.61
N CYS A 216 14.46 1.31 -8.04
CA CYS A 216 14.25 0.93 -6.65
C CYS A 216 15.02 1.85 -5.71
N TRP A 217 14.32 2.53 -4.81
CA TRP A 217 14.90 3.42 -3.79
C TRP A 217 15.08 2.74 -2.43
N GLY A 218 14.39 1.64 -2.19
CA GLY A 218 14.64 0.87 -0.98
C GLY A 218 14.40 -0.62 -1.12
N LEU A 219 15.19 -1.40 -0.39
CA LEU A 219 15.17 -2.85 -0.43
C LEU A 219 15.07 -3.38 1.00
N ASP A 220 14.11 -4.26 1.24
CA ASP A 220 13.98 -5.05 2.45
C ASP A 220 14.07 -6.52 2.08
N VAL A 221 15.09 -7.23 2.57
CA VAL A 221 15.44 -8.55 2.06
C VAL A 221 16.08 -9.44 3.12
N GLY A 222 15.54 -10.64 3.28
CA GLY A 222 16.10 -11.63 4.19
C GLY A 222 17.50 -12.12 3.77
N SER A 223 18.28 -12.61 4.72
CA SER A 223 19.70 -12.96 4.53
C SER A 223 19.95 -13.92 3.39
N VAL A 224 19.18 -15.01 3.33
CA VAL A 224 19.40 -16.03 2.32
C VAL A 224 19.17 -15.45 0.93
N VAL A 225 18.05 -14.74 0.73
CA VAL A 225 17.73 -14.08 -0.55
C VAL A 225 18.80 -13.05 -0.92
N PHE A 226 19.24 -12.22 0.03
CA PHE A 226 20.27 -11.21 -0.25
C PHE A 226 21.57 -11.85 -0.71
N SER A 227 22.02 -12.91 -0.03
CA SER A 227 23.25 -13.63 -0.40
C SER A 227 23.13 -14.35 -1.75
N THR A 228 22.00 -15.01 -2.03
CA THR A 228 21.75 -15.75 -3.27
C THR A 228 21.68 -14.82 -4.48
N TYR A 229 21.02 -13.67 -4.33
CA TYR A 229 20.75 -12.74 -5.44
C TYR A 229 21.59 -11.46 -5.35
N LYS A 230 22.74 -11.51 -4.67
CA LYS A 230 23.65 -10.37 -4.50
C LYS A 230 24.02 -9.67 -5.82
N PRO A 231 24.37 -10.39 -6.92
CA PRO A 231 24.71 -9.73 -8.18
C PRO A 231 23.56 -8.92 -8.77
N MET A 232 22.32 -9.43 -8.65
CA MET A 232 21.11 -8.77 -9.12
C MET A 232 20.83 -7.51 -8.29
N PHE A 233 20.90 -7.59 -6.96
CA PHE A 233 20.70 -6.42 -6.10
C PHE A 233 21.81 -5.38 -6.26
N ALA A 234 23.04 -5.77 -6.61
CA ALA A 234 24.13 -4.84 -6.87
C ALA A 234 23.86 -3.87 -8.04
N ALA A 235 22.87 -4.17 -8.89
CA ALA A 235 22.44 -3.28 -9.97
C ALA A 235 21.55 -2.11 -9.50
N MET A 236 21.03 -2.13 -8.26
CA MET A 236 20.20 -1.06 -7.70
C MET A 236 21.03 0.18 -7.33
N LYS A 237 21.54 0.93 -8.31
CA LYS A 237 22.42 2.08 -8.07
C LYS A 237 21.74 3.25 -7.36
N ASN A 238 20.41 3.35 -7.46
CA ASN A 238 19.62 4.39 -6.81
C ASN A 238 19.12 4.01 -5.41
N LEU A 239 19.61 2.90 -4.84
CA LEU A 239 19.19 2.44 -3.53
C LEU A 239 19.58 3.43 -2.43
N ARG A 240 18.57 3.96 -1.73
CA ARG A 240 18.72 4.90 -0.61
C ARG A 240 18.47 4.25 0.74
N ARG A 241 17.65 3.20 0.79
CA ARG A 241 17.33 2.43 2.01
C ARG A 241 17.60 0.95 1.79
N LEU A 242 18.37 0.34 2.67
CA LEU A 242 18.61 -1.09 2.68
C LEU A 242 18.30 -1.64 4.07
N MET A 243 17.35 -2.56 4.14
CA MET A 243 17.07 -3.38 5.29
C MET A 243 17.40 -4.82 4.93
N THR A 244 18.28 -5.45 5.70
CA THR A 244 18.63 -6.84 5.44
C THR A 244 18.96 -7.59 6.71
N MET A 245 18.76 -8.90 6.67
CA MET A 245 19.38 -9.80 7.64
C MET A 245 20.68 -10.31 7.02
N THR A 246 21.73 -10.51 7.79
CA THR A 246 22.94 -11.17 7.28
C THR A 246 23.42 -12.22 8.27
N SER A 247 23.84 -13.37 7.75
CA SER A 247 24.51 -14.40 8.55
C SER A 247 25.93 -14.00 8.94
N GLY A 248 26.49 -12.93 8.38
CA GLY A 248 27.79 -12.39 8.77
C GLY A 248 28.15 -11.11 8.05
N LEU A 249 29.03 -10.31 8.65
CA LEU A 249 29.43 -9.02 8.09
C LEU A 249 30.45 -9.13 6.96
N ASN A 250 31.28 -10.18 6.95
CA ASN A 250 32.33 -10.35 5.93
C ASN A 250 31.79 -10.52 4.50
N SER A 251 30.54 -10.98 4.35
CA SER A 251 29.89 -11.14 3.05
C SER A 251 29.11 -9.89 2.61
N PHE A 252 28.92 -8.93 3.51
CA PHE A 252 28.08 -7.77 3.29
C PHE A 252 28.91 -6.59 2.77
N ASP A 253 28.72 -6.27 1.49
CA ASP A 253 29.37 -5.16 0.81
C ASP A 253 28.32 -4.13 0.39
N VAL A 254 28.57 -2.89 0.79
CA VAL A 254 27.73 -1.72 0.51
C VAL A 254 28.27 -0.84 -0.62
N SER A 255 29.48 -1.13 -1.11
CA SER A 255 30.10 -0.43 -2.24
C SER A 255 29.21 -0.33 -3.49
N PRO A 256 28.30 -1.30 -3.79
CA PRO A 256 27.41 -1.18 -4.95
C PRO A 256 26.36 -0.06 -4.83
N TYR A 257 26.14 0.50 -3.63
CA TYR A 257 25.03 1.41 -3.30
C TYR A 257 25.54 2.83 -2.95
N PRO A 258 25.99 3.62 -3.94
CA PRO A 258 26.61 4.93 -3.68
C PRO A 258 25.66 5.96 -3.06
N LEU A 259 24.35 5.79 -3.23
CA LEU A 259 23.31 6.70 -2.72
C LEU A 259 22.68 6.22 -1.41
N LEU A 260 23.24 5.21 -0.75
CA LEU A 260 22.69 4.63 0.47
C LEU A 260 22.73 5.64 1.62
N THR A 261 21.55 5.96 2.15
CA THR A 261 21.37 6.90 3.27
C THR A 261 20.87 6.20 4.53
N HIS A 262 20.13 5.10 4.38
CA HIS A 262 19.56 4.34 5.48
C HIS A 262 19.97 2.87 5.37
N LEU A 263 20.63 2.36 6.40
CA LEU A 263 21.05 0.96 6.50
C LEU A 263 20.51 0.37 7.79
N SER A 264 19.73 -0.69 7.67
CA SER A 264 19.24 -1.49 8.78
C SER A 264 19.72 -2.93 8.59
N MET A 265 20.52 -3.43 9.51
CA MET A 265 21.08 -4.76 9.43
C MET A 265 20.74 -5.57 10.67
N HIS A 266 20.29 -6.79 10.45
CA HIS A 266 20.13 -7.79 11.50
C HIS A 266 21.15 -8.90 11.31
N VAL A 267 22.19 -8.92 12.14
CA VAL A 267 23.33 -9.83 12.02
C VAL A 267 23.09 -11.04 12.90
N SER A 268 22.89 -12.22 12.31
CA SER A 268 22.60 -13.44 13.07
C SER A 268 23.85 -14.10 13.65
N TYR A 269 25.01 -13.97 12.99
CA TYR A 269 26.28 -14.49 13.47
C TYR A 269 27.39 -13.48 13.22
N THR A 270 28.18 -13.23 14.24
CA THR A 270 29.41 -12.44 14.13
C THR A 270 30.42 -12.94 15.16
N SER A 271 31.70 -12.85 14.84
CA SER A 271 32.76 -13.04 15.85
C SER A 271 33.05 -11.73 16.56
N ARG A 272 33.83 -11.79 17.65
CA ARG A 272 34.24 -10.61 18.44
C ARG A 272 34.82 -9.48 17.61
N THR A 273 35.67 -9.78 16.61
CA THR A 273 36.40 -8.76 15.83
C THR A 273 35.70 -8.35 14.54
N MET A 274 34.75 -9.15 14.05
CA MET A 274 34.13 -8.94 12.73
C MET A 274 33.41 -7.60 12.60
N LEU A 275 32.84 -7.06 13.67
CA LEU A 275 32.19 -5.74 13.67
C LEU A 275 33.21 -4.63 13.41
N SER A 276 34.29 -4.61 14.19
CA SER A 276 35.41 -3.67 14.01
C SER A 276 36.03 -3.79 12.61
N ASP A 277 36.28 -5.01 12.14
CA ASP A 277 36.83 -5.26 10.79
C ASP A 277 35.87 -4.77 9.69
N TRP A 278 34.56 -4.96 9.87
CA TRP A 278 33.55 -4.47 8.93
C TRP A 278 33.50 -2.94 8.89
N PHE A 279 33.45 -2.26 10.05
CA PHE A 279 33.54 -0.79 10.09
C PHE A 279 34.82 -0.28 9.44
N SER A 280 35.93 -1.03 9.55
CA SER A 280 37.21 -0.68 8.94
C SER A 280 37.22 -0.77 7.43
N SER A 281 36.45 -1.70 6.86
CA SER A 281 36.40 -1.99 5.42
C SER A 281 35.31 -1.21 4.69
N VAL A 282 34.23 -0.85 5.38
CA VAL A 282 33.09 -0.16 4.78
C VAL A 282 33.29 1.36 4.75
N ARG A 283 32.91 1.98 3.63
CA ARG A 283 32.85 3.43 3.47
C ARG A 283 31.49 3.84 2.90
N CYS A 284 30.65 4.47 3.71
CA CYS A 284 29.36 5.00 3.28
C CYS A 284 29.22 6.47 3.70
N TYR A 285 29.83 7.36 2.92
CA TYR A 285 29.86 8.80 3.22
C TYR A 285 28.48 9.49 3.22
N HIS A 286 27.48 8.87 2.59
CA HIS A 286 26.11 9.39 2.51
C HIS A 286 25.17 8.80 3.56
N LEU A 287 25.65 7.86 4.39
CA LEU A 287 24.81 7.20 5.39
C LEU A 287 24.43 8.19 6.49
N THR A 288 23.13 8.41 6.67
CA THR A 288 22.55 9.25 7.72
C THR A 288 21.94 8.42 8.85
N THR A 289 21.51 7.19 8.55
CA THR A 289 20.85 6.32 9.52
C THR A 289 21.46 4.93 9.47
N LEU A 290 21.95 4.45 10.61
CA LEU A 290 22.44 3.09 10.81
C LEU A 290 21.67 2.44 11.96
N ILE A 291 21.00 1.34 11.65
CA ILE A 291 20.37 0.44 12.62
C ILE A 291 21.10 -0.89 12.54
N MET A 292 21.66 -1.34 13.66
CA MET A 292 22.40 -2.59 13.74
C MET A 292 21.87 -3.39 14.90
N LEU A 293 21.26 -4.54 14.59
CA LEU A 293 20.78 -5.51 15.55
C LEU A 293 21.67 -6.73 15.42
N VAL A 294 22.29 -7.18 16.50
CA VAL A 294 23.18 -8.35 16.51
C VAL A 294 22.55 -9.41 17.40
N GLY A 295 22.35 -10.61 16.86
CA GLY A 295 21.87 -11.75 17.63
C GLY A 295 22.98 -12.32 18.52
N ALA A 296 22.65 -12.63 19.77
CA ALA A 296 23.55 -13.35 20.68
C ALA A 296 23.63 -14.82 20.27
N ARG A 297 24.81 -15.42 20.42
CA ARG A 297 24.94 -16.88 20.53
C ARG A 297 25.16 -17.22 22.01
N GLU A 298 24.77 -18.42 22.43
CA GLU A 298 24.94 -18.89 23.81
C GLU A 298 26.41 -18.91 24.28
N ASP A 299 27.36 -18.85 23.35
CA ASP A 299 28.78 -18.75 23.66
C ASP A 299 29.15 -17.27 23.94
N ASP A 300 29.29 -16.93 25.23
CA ASP A 300 29.74 -15.66 25.87
C ASP A 300 30.77 -14.84 25.05
N SER A 301 30.34 -14.26 23.94
CA SER A 301 31.21 -13.47 23.08
C SER A 301 30.92 -12.01 23.30
N GLN A 302 31.81 -11.38 24.07
CA GLN A 302 31.94 -9.93 24.08
C GLN A 302 32.22 -9.45 22.65
N PHE A 303 31.49 -8.45 22.17
CA PHE A 303 31.76 -7.83 20.87
C PHE A 303 32.58 -6.58 21.05
N GLU A 304 33.64 -6.44 20.26
CA GLU A 304 34.48 -5.25 20.29
C GLU A 304 34.07 -4.29 19.17
N VAL A 305 33.66 -3.08 19.54
CA VAL A 305 33.34 -2.01 18.58
C VAL A 305 34.26 -0.82 18.76
N ASP A 306 35.10 -0.57 17.76
CA ASP A 306 35.89 0.66 17.65
C ASP A 306 35.01 1.80 17.09
N ILE A 307 34.47 2.60 18.00
CA ILE A 307 33.62 3.74 17.64
C ILE A 307 34.37 4.78 16.81
N THR A 308 35.69 4.91 16.96
CA THR A 308 36.50 5.84 16.17
C THR A 308 36.42 5.46 14.69
N ARG A 309 36.54 4.17 14.38
CA ARG A 309 36.39 3.65 13.00
C ARG A 309 34.97 3.81 12.48
N LEU A 310 33.95 3.58 13.33
CA LEU A 310 32.56 3.81 12.96
C LEU A 310 32.34 5.27 12.52
N VAL A 311 32.80 6.23 13.32
CA VAL A 311 32.69 7.68 13.03
C VAL A 311 33.41 8.04 11.72
N GLN A 312 34.60 7.48 11.51
CA GLN A 312 35.37 7.71 10.28
C GLN A 312 34.69 7.15 9.03
N SER A 313 34.02 5.99 9.15
CA SER A 313 33.34 5.31 8.05
C SER A 313 32.00 5.94 7.68
N PHE A 314 31.36 6.66 8.62
CA PHE A 314 30.06 7.30 8.43
C PHE A 314 30.05 8.77 8.89
N PRO A 315 30.83 9.67 8.26
CA PRO A 315 31.00 11.05 8.75
C PRO A 315 29.74 11.92 8.70
N ARG A 316 28.65 11.46 8.05
CA ARG A 316 27.35 12.14 7.97
C ARG A 316 26.25 11.45 8.79
N LEU A 317 26.61 10.50 9.65
CA LEU A 317 25.64 9.78 10.44
C LEU A 317 24.89 10.75 11.36
N GLU A 318 23.56 10.69 11.29
CA GLU A 318 22.66 11.49 12.13
C GLU A 318 22.00 10.61 13.19
N HIS A 319 21.69 9.35 12.85
CA HIS A 319 21.02 8.43 13.74
C HIS A 319 21.76 7.09 13.78
N LEU A 320 22.19 6.70 14.98
CA LEU A 320 22.83 5.42 15.25
C LEU A 320 21.99 4.65 16.28
N TYR A 321 21.54 3.46 15.90
CA TYR A 321 20.87 2.51 16.78
C TYR A 321 21.63 1.20 16.76
N MET A 322 22.14 0.78 17.92
CA MET A 322 22.88 -0.47 18.08
C MET A 322 22.26 -1.28 19.20
N GLU A 323 21.87 -2.52 18.89
CA GLU A 323 21.48 -3.53 19.86
C GLU A 323 22.44 -4.69 19.71
N ILE A 324 23.44 -4.74 20.59
CA ILE A 324 24.57 -5.67 20.50
C ILE A 324 24.76 -6.33 21.88
N PRO A 325 24.48 -7.63 22.01
CA PRO A 325 24.64 -8.37 23.26
C PRO A 325 26.08 -8.40 23.73
N GLY A 326 26.38 -8.02 24.98
CA GLY A 326 27.77 -8.00 25.47
C GLY A 326 28.70 -7.04 24.71
N LEU A 327 28.16 -5.88 24.28
CA LEU A 327 28.92 -4.84 23.60
C LEU A 327 30.01 -4.26 24.50
N GLU A 328 31.26 -4.48 24.13
CA GLU A 328 32.42 -3.79 24.68
C GLU A 328 32.85 -2.68 23.72
N LEU A 329 32.77 -1.46 24.21
CA LEU A 329 33.28 -0.29 23.50
C LEU A 329 34.76 -0.12 23.82
N THR A 330 35.62 -0.34 22.83
CA THR A 330 37.05 -0.07 23.00
C THR A 330 37.23 1.43 23.18
N PRO A 331 37.76 1.89 24.33
CA PRO A 331 37.94 3.31 24.55
C PRO A 331 38.88 3.86 23.46
N PRO A 332 38.55 5.01 22.86
CA PRO A 332 39.43 5.64 21.89
C PRO A 332 40.80 5.93 22.53
N ASN A 333 41.88 5.73 21.80
CA ASN A 333 43.19 6.24 22.22
C ASN A 333 43.31 7.76 22.03
N VAL A 334 42.37 8.37 21.29
CA VAL A 334 42.39 9.77 20.88
C VAL A 334 40.98 10.34 20.98
N ALA A 335 40.86 11.57 21.48
CA ALA A 335 39.58 12.27 21.50
C ALA A 335 39.03 12.43 20.08
N PHE A 336 37.72 12.27 19.90
CA PHE A 336 37.07 12.41 18.60
C PHE A 336 35.78 13.22 18.70
N SER A 337 35.31 13.70 17.55
CA SER A 337 34.07 14.47 17.43
C SER A 337 33.23 13.92 16.30
N HIS A 338 31.92 13.76 16.53
CA HIS A 338 30.95 13.45 15.47
C HIS A 338 29.95 14.61 15.33
N PRO A 339 30.12 15.53 14.36
CA PRO A 339 29.40 16.80 14.35
C PRO A 339 27.93 16.68 13.98
N THR A 340 27.51 15.64 13.26
CA THR A 340 26.13 15.50 12.75
C THR A 340 25.26 14.52 13.55
N LEU A 341 25.81 13.81 14.53
CA LEU A 341 25.07 12.76 15.23
C LEU A 341 24.04 13.40 16.16
N LYS A 342 22.75 13.15 15.88
CA LYS A 342 21.59 13.70 16.60
C LYS A 342 21.00 12.69 17.58
N THR A 343 20.92 11.43 17.16
CA THR A 343 20.41 10.33 17.97
C THR A 343 21.46 9.24 18.12
N LEU A 344 21.76 8.89 19.36
CA LEU A 344 22.57 7.74 19.73
C LEU A 344 21.75 6.81 20.62
N SER A 345 21.46 5.62 20.13
CA SER A 345 20.78 4.57 20.88
C SER A 345 21.69 3.35 20.97
N ILE A 346 21.99 2.94 22.21
CA ILE A 346 22.79 1.76 22.51
C ILE A 346 21.98 0.90 23.46
N ALA A 347 21.70 -0.33 23.04
CA ALA A 347 21.11 -1.37 23.85
C ALA A 347 22.16 -2.46 24.08
N CYS A 348 22.55 -2.61 25.34
CA CYS A 348 23.38 -3.70 25.79
C CYS A 348 22.46 -4.76 26.39
N THR A 349 22.38 -5.92 25.75
CA THR A 349 21.60 -7.06 26.24
C THR A 349 22.51 -8.00 27.03
N ASN A 350 22.00 -8.47 28.16
CA ASN A 350 22.77 -8.83 29.36
C ASN A 350 23.85 -9.91 29.14
N GLY A 351 25.10 -9.58 29.47
CA GLY A 351 25.98 -10.52 30.19
C GLY A 351 25.70 -10.45 31.71
N PRO A 352 26.13 -11.43 32.52
CA PRO A 352 25.87 -11.48 33.97
C PRO A 352 26.48 -10.33 34.81
N ASP A 353 27.18 -9.37 34.18
CA ASP A 353 27.93 -8.30 34.84
C ASP A 353 27.62 -6.91 34.27
N THR A 354 26.38 -6.44 34.48
CA THR A 354 25.88 -5.14 33.98
C THR A 354 26.65 -3.93 34.51
N ALA A 355 27.38 -4.07 35.62
CA ALA A 355 28.18 -3.00 36.20
C ALA A 355 29.37 -2.59 35.31
N TYR A 356 29.91 -3.52 34.52
CA TYR A 356 31.04 -3.27 33.63
C TYR A 356 30.65 -2.37 32.44
N GLU A 357 29.43 -2.52 31.91
CA GLU A 357 28.98 -1.86 30.68
C GLU A 357 28.82 -0.33 30.80
N LEU A 358 28.39 0.16 31.97
CA LEU A 358 28.28 1.61 32.19
C LEU A 358 29.65 2.30 32.28
N SER A 359 30.69 1.57 32.72
CA SER A 359 32.04 2.12 32.87
C SER A 359 32.74 2.35 31.51
N THR A 360 32.48 1.48 30.53
CA THR A 360 33.01 1.61 29.17
C THR A 360 32.32 2.76 28.43
N LEU A 361 31.00 2.93 28.60
CA LEU A 361 30.27 4.10 28.11
C LEU A 361 30.80 5.41 28.73
N GLY A 362 31.08 5.43 30.03
CA GLY A 362 31.68 6.59 30.69
C GLY A 362 33.03 6.98 30.07
N SER A 363 33.86 5.99 29.77
CA SER A 363 35.17 6.18 29.11
C SER A 363 35.03 6.71 27.68
N LEU A 364 34.02 6.24 26.93
CA LEU A 364 33.69 6.77 25.62
C LEU A 364 33.32 8.25 25.69
N PHE A 365 32.36 8.61 26.54
CA PHE A 365 31.87 9.99 26.63
C PHE A 365 32.90 10.97 27.20
N ALA A 366 33.92 10.49 27.91
CA ALA A 366 35.05 11.32 28.33
C ALA A 366 35.95 11.77 27.16
N LEU A 367 35.99 10.99 26.06
CA LEU A 367 36.85 11.23 24.90
C LEU A 367 36.08 11.62 23.63
N ALA A 368 34.77 11.41 23.61
CA ALA A 368 33.91 11.71 22.48
C ALA A 368 33.17 13.04 22.66
N THR A 369 33.03 13.79 21.58
CA THR A 369 32.20 15.01 21.53
C THR A 369 31.13 14.89 20.45
N PHE A 370 29.88 15.14 20.85
CA PHE A 370 28.70 15.03 19.97
C PHE A 370 27.91 16.35 19.99
N PRO A 371 28.39 17.40 19.31
CA PRO A 371 27.82 18.74 19.45
C PRO A 371 26.37 18.88 18.97
N SER A 372 25.90 17.97 18.10
CA SER A 372 24.51 17.95 17.60
C SER A 372 23.62 16.93 18.33
N LEU A 373 24.11 16.24 19.35
CA LEU A 373 23.37 15.18 20.01
C LEU A 373 22.17 15.77 20.76
N SER A 374 20.97 15.43 20.31
CA SER A 374 19.70 15.84 20.91
C SER A 374 19.04 14.69 21.69
N GLU A 375 19.39 13.45 21.35
CA GLU A 375 18.73 12.27 21.90
C GLU A 375 19.78 11.19 22.20
N LEU A 376 19.88 10.81 23.47
CA LEU A 376 20.69 9.70 23.95
C LEU A 376 19.77 8.68 24.60
N ILE A 377 19.72 7.48 24.04
CA ILE A 377 18.89 6.39 24.53
C ILE A 377 19.81 5.25 24.95
N LEU A 378 19.81 4.94 26.24
CA LEU A 378 20.52 3.80 26.78
C LEU A 378 19.46 2.80 27.22
N HIS A 379 19.42 1.64 26.56
CA HIS A 379 18.51 0.57 26.95
C HIS A 379 19.25 -0.40 27.88
N ASP A 380 18.63 -0.65 29.02
CA ASP A 380 18.96 -1.74 29.94
C ASP A 380 17.76 -2.70 29.91
N GLU A 381 18.01 -3.97 29.57
CA GLU A 381 16.99 -5.01 29.53
C GLU A 381 16.27 -5.20 30.88
N SER A 382 16.86 -4.77 31.99
CA SER A 382 16.23 -4.84 33.31
C SER A 382 15.02 -3.90 33.46
N ALA A 383 14.87 -2.91 32.57
CA ALA A 383 13.72 -2.01 32.50
C ALA A 383 12.85 -2.33 31.28
N PHE A 384 11.97 -3.32 31.42
CA PHE A 384 10.91 -3.58 30.43
C PHE A 384 10.11 -2.30 30.14
N THR A 385 10.32 -1.71 28.96
CA THR A 385 9.31 -0.87 28.30
C THR A 385 9.02 -1.50 26.94
N VAL A 386 7.85 -2.09 26.83
CA VAL A 386 7.26 -2.65 25.62
C VAL A 386 7.14 -1.54 24.56
N TYR A 387 7.78 -1.69 23.40
CA TYR A 387 7.16 -1.91 22.08
C TYR A 387 8.22 -1.84 20.96
N PHE A 388 8.82 -2.99 20.62
CA PHE A 388 9.03 -3.46 19.25
C PHE A 388 9.27 -4.97 19.38
N THR A 389 8.33 -5.81 18.95
CA THR A 389 8.51 -7.26 18.93
C THR A 389 9.22 -7.69 17.65
N PRO A 390 10.46 -8.20 17.69
CA PRO A 390 10.88 -9.20 16.72
C PRO A 390 10.15 -10.50 17.07
N TYR A 391 9.36 -10.99 16.12
CA TYR A 391 8.51 -12.18 16.31
C TYR A 391 9.34 -13.40 16.71
N ARG A 392 9.02 -13.96 17.89
CA ARG A 392 9.35 -15.34 18.28
C ARG A 392 8.44 -16.26 17.47
N THR A 393 9.00 -17.11 16.60
CA THR A 393 8.24 -18.13 15.87
C THR A 393 7.77 -19.22 16.82
N GLY A 394 6.54 -19.10 17.33
CA GLY A 394 5.85 -20.17 18.03
C GLY A 394 5.31 -21.20 17.04
N MET A 395 6.09 -22.26 16.77
CA MET A 395 5.49 -23.56 16.46
C MET A 395 5.18 -24.25 17.78
N GLU A 396 4.00 -24.00 18.34
CA GLU A 396 3.40 -24.90 19.32
C GLU A 396 2.31 -25.72 18.62
N ASN A 397 2.51 -27.04 18.64
CA ASN A 397 1.61 -28.05 18.12
C ASN A 397 0.23 -27.92 18.78
N GLN A 398 -0.80 -27.69 17.97
CA GLN A 398 -2.17 -28.08 18.32
C GLN A 398 -2.59 -29.25 17.43
N HIS A 399 -2.27 -30.45 17.89
CA HIS A 399 -3.13 -31.62 17.74
C HIS A 399 -3.72 -31.90 19.11
N ASP A 400 -5.01 -31.58 19.25
CA ASP A 400 -6.02 -32.35 19.98
C ASP A 400 -7.26 -31.49 20.22
N ARG A 401 -8.27 -31.65 19.35
CA ARG A 401 -9.70 -31.80 19.68
C ARG A 401 -10.54 -32.00 18.42
#